data_AF-A0A7W0PU56-F1
#
_entry.id   AF-A0A7W0PU56-F1
#
_cell.length_a   1.000
_cell.length_b   1.000
_cell.length_c   1.000
_cell.angle_alpha   90.00
_cell.angle_beta   90.00
_cell.angle_gamma   90.00
#
_symmetry.space_group_name_H-M   'P 1'
#
loop_
_entity.id
_entity.type
_entity.pdbx_description
1 polymer ?
#
loop_
_entity_poly.entity_id
_entity_poly.type
_entity_poly.pdbx_seq_one_letter_code
_entity_poly.pdbx_strand_id
1 'polypeptide(L)' 'MANHLTPEEVAKETGIDREEVIRICVEEGVPIYHGKIDKTLFQATLEAVGTAAPASRS' A
#
# COMPACT_ATOMS: atom_id res chain seq x y z
N MET A 1 -13.85 12.17 0.53
CA MET A 1 -13.07 11.17 1.29
C MET A 1 -11.72 11.75 1.63
N ALA A 2 -11.13 11.40 2.77
CA ALA A 2 -9.73 11.73 3.02
C ALA A 2 -8.85 10.84 2.13
N ASN A 3 -8.10 11.44 1.20
CA ASN A 3 -7.16 10.68 0.35
C ASN A 3 -5.86 10.36 1.10
N HIS A 4 -5.56 11.08 2.17
CA HIS A 4 -4.33 10.92 2.95
C HIS A 4 -4.64 10.25 4.28
N LEU A 5 -4.14 9.04 4.45
CA LEU A 5 -4.45 8.14 5.56
C LEU A 5 -3.18 7.76 6.32
N THR A 6 -3.26 7.52 7.62
CA THR A 6 -2.13 6.91 8.34
C THR A 6 -1.93 5.46 7.91
N PRO A 7 -0.74 4.86 8.14
CA PRO A 7 -0.52 3.44 7.85
C PRO A 7 -1.56 2.50 8.48
N GLU A 8 -2.06 2.83 9.67
CA GLU A 8 -3.10 2.07 10.37
C GLU A 8 -4.46 2.18 9.65
N GLU A 9 -4.80 3.36 9.14
CA GLU A 9 -6.03 3.58 8.37
C GLU A 9 -5.98 2.89 7.01
N VAL A 10 -4.83 2.96 6.31
CA VAL A 10 -4.62 2.22 5.05
C VAL A 10 -4.75 0.71 5.28
N ALA A 11 -4.07 0.17 6.29
CA ALA A 11 -4.13 -1.24 6.67
C ALA A 11 -5.59 -1.71 6.89
N LYS A 12 -6.37 -0.91 7.62
CA LYS A 12 -7.79 -1.19 7.87
C LYS A 12 -8.63 -1.21 6.60
N GLU A 13 -8.33 -0.33 5.64
CA GLU A 13 -9.10 -0.24 4.40
C GLU A 13 -8.73 -1.31 3.36
N THR A 14 -7.45 -1.68 3.28
CA THR A 14 -6.97 -2.69 2.32
C THR A 14 -7.02 -4.11 2.87
N GLY A 15 -7.14 -4.27 4.19
CA GLY A 15 -7.14 -5.58 4.85
C GLY A 15 -5.75 -6.21 4.94
N ILE A 16 -4.68 -5.43 4.78
CA ILE A 16 -3.29 -5.88 4.94
C ILE A 16 -2.72 -5.36 6.25
N ASP A 17 -1.72 -6.04 6.81
CA ASP A 17 -1.10 -5.63 8.06
C ASP A 17 -0.39 -4.27 7.94
N ARG A 18 -0.38 -3.48 9.02
CA ARG A 18 0.30 -2.18 9.05
C ARG A 18 1.78 -2.27 8.70
N GLU A 19 2.47 -3.31 9.19
CA GLU A 19 3.89 -3.53 8.87
C GLU A 19 4.09 -3.81 7.39
N GLU A 20 3.14 -4.53 6.77
CA GLU A 20 3.14 -4.79 5.34
C GLU A 20 2.88 -3.51 4.52
N VAL A 21 1.97 -2.64 4.96
CA VAL A 21 1.78 -1.30 4.36
C VAL A 21 3.09 -0.54 4.34
N ILE A 22 3.79 -0.47 5.49
CA ILE A 22 5.05 0.27 5.61
C ILE A 22 6.12 -0.35 4.73
N ARG A 23 6.23 -1.69 4.72
CA ARG A 23 7.19 -2.41 3.88
C ARG A 23 6.98 -2.08 2.40
N ILE A 24 5.76 -2.17 1.91
CA ILE A 24 5.40 -1.83 0.52
C ILE A 24 5.72 -0.36 0.23
N CYS A 25 5.44 0.57 1.15
CA CYS A 25 5.81 1.97 0.95
C CYS A 25 7.31 2.18 0.77
N VAL A 26 8.13 1.45 1.55
CA VAL A 26 9.59 1.55 1.46
C VAL A 26 10.12 0.89 0.18
N GLU A 27 9.64 -0.31 -0.15
CA GLU A 27 10.12 -1.09 -1.30
C GLU A 27 9.71 -0.47 -2.64
N GLU A 28 8.47 0.00 -2.74
CA GLU A 28 7.91 0.54 -3.99
C GLU A 28 8.03 2.08 -4.08
N GLY A 29 8.68 2.70 -3.09
CA GLY A 29 8.91 4.14 -3.07
C GLY A 29 7.63 4.98 -2.90
N VAL A 30 6.60 4.46 -2.26
CA VAL A 30 5.39 5.23 -1.92
C VAL A 30 5.70 6.16 -0.74
N PRO A 31 5.54 7.48 -0.88
CA PRO A 31 5.93 8.43 0.15
C PRO A 31 5.01 8.38 1.37
N ILE A 32 5.63 8.40 2.56
CA ILE A 32 4.95 8.64 3.84
C ILE A 32 5.27 10.08 4.27
N TYR A 33 4.34 11.01 4.08
CA TYR A 33 4.52 12.43 4.38
C TYR A 33 3.73 12.83 5.62
N HIS A 34 4.42 13.32 6.67
CA HIS A 34 3.84 13.60 8.00
C HIS A 34 3.01 12.43 8.56
N GLY A 35 3.52 11.21 8.39
CA GLY A 35 2.85 9.99 8.86
C GLY A 35 1.61 9.60 8.05
N LYS A 36 1.41 10.17 6.86
CA LYS A 36 0.28 9.85 5.98
C LYS A 36 0.73 9.37 4.62
N ILE A 37 -0.10 8.52 4.03
CA ILE A 37 0.06 7.89 2.73
C ILE A 37 -1.12 8.35 1.87
N ASP A 38 -0.86 8.68 0.60
CA ASP A 38 -1.94 8.85 -0.36
C ASP A 38 -2.51 7.47 -0.72
N LYS A 39 -3.77 7.24 -0.35
CA LYS A 39 -4.48 5.97 -0.56
C LYS A 39 -4.54 5.59 -2.03
N THR A 40 -4.78 6.56 -2.91
CA THR A 40 -4.97 6.27 -4.35
C THR A 40 -3.67 5.79 -4.97
N LEU A 41 -2.56 6.43 -4.60
CA LEU A 41 -1.23 6.00 -5.00
C LEU A 41 -0.91 4.61 -4.44
N PHE A 42 -1.17 4.38 -3.14
CA PHE A 42 -0.91 3.08 -2.52
C PHE A 42 -1.73 1.95 -3.16
N GLN A 43 -2.99 2.18 -3.47
CA GLN A 43 -3.84 1.21 -4.17
C GLN A 43 -3.31 0.91 -5.58
N ALA A 44 -2.91 1.94 -6.34
CA ALA A 44 -2.29 1.74 -7.66
C ALA A 44 -0.98 0.93 -7.56
N THR A 45 -0.18 1.17 -6.52
CA THR A 45 1.02 0.37 -6.23
C THR A 45 0.67 -1.08 -5.90
N LEU A 46 -0.33 -1.33 -5.05
CA LEU A 46 -0.78 -2.69 -4.74
C LEU A 46 -1.24 -3.45 -5.98
N GLU A 47 -1.97 -2.78 -6.88
CA GLU A 47 -2.40 -3.36 -8.15
C GLU A 47 -1.19 -3.68 -9.04
N ALA A 48 -0.19 -2.78 -9.11
CA ALA A 48 1.03 -3.01 -9.87
C ALA A 48 1.86 -4.18 -9.34
N VAL A 49 2.04 -4.27 -8.01
CA VAL A 49 2.77 -5.36 -7.34
C VAL A 49 2.00 -6.68 -7.44
N GLY A 50 0.68 -6.66 -7.24
CA GLY A 50 -0.18 -7.84 -7.37
C GLY A 50 -0.29 -8.36 -8.80
N THR A 51 -0.24 -7.47 -9.79
CA THR A 51 -0.16 -7.84 -11.22
C THR A 51 1.24 -8.40 -11.60
N ALA A 52 2.26 -8.13 -10.78
CA ALA A 52 3.60 -8.71 -10.91
C ALA A 52 3.77 -10.06 -10.19
N ALA A 53 2.74 -10.59 -9.50
CA ALA A 53 2.76 -11.97 -9.04
C ALA A 53 2.73 -12.90 -10.26
N PRO A 54 3.70 -13.82 -10.44
CA PRO A 54 3.72 -14.66 -11.63
C PRO A 54 2.46 -15.51 -11.65
N ALA A 55 1.71 -15.40 -12.73
CA ALA A 55 0.79 -16.44 -13.16
C ALA A 55 1.60 -17.73 -13.33
N SER A 56 1.68 -18.51 -12.26
CA SER A 56 1.93 -19.96 -12.20
C SER A 56 2.62 -20.31 -10.89
N ARG A 57 1.85 -20.88 -9.95
CA ARG A 57 2.33 -22.05 -9.20
C ARG A 57 1.25 -23.12 -9.33
N SER A 58 1.72 -24.25 -9.81
CA SER A 58 1.00 -25.43 -10.31
C SER A 58 0.17 -26.14 -9.25
#